data_AF-A0A967FJC2-F1
#
_entry.id   AF-A0A967FJC2-F1
#
_cell.length_a   1.000
_cell.length_b   1.000
_cell.length_c   1.000
_cell.angle_alpha   90.00
_cell.angle_beta   90.00
_cell.angle_gamma   90.00
#
_symmetry.space_group_name_H-M   'P 1'
#
loop_
_entity.id
_entity.type
_entity.pdbx_description
1 polymer ?
#
loop_
_entity_poly.entity_id
_entity_poly.type
_entity_poly.pdbx_seq_one_letter_code
_entity_poly.pdbx_strand_id
1 'polypeptide(L)'
;MKRTKLTKYIVLSLLCMCLTAPAAGQTKLFWQIGKADNNTAEFALGPNNSNQYSVTFPRDALFVAGQSDPKKDWPYIQPGPADTWAGSRSHTFTILFGVKTAPTTGKCELIIDFVDTHSFKPP
;
A
#
# COMPACT_ATOMS: atom_id res chain seq x y z
N MET A 1 61.11 -18.01 10.41
CA MET A 1 59.93 -18.73 10.93
C MET A 1 59.06 -17.83 11.84
N LYS A 2 58.47 -16.71 11.34
CA LYS A 2 57.52 -15.85 12.11
C LYS A 2 56.48 -15.08 11.25
N ARG A 3 56.67 -14.98 9.93
CA ARG A 3 55.81 -14.17 9.03
C ARG A 3 54.42 -14.78 8.76
N THR A 4 54.30 -16.10 8.72
CA THR A 4 53.03 -16.81 8.40
C THR A 4 51.97 -16.77 9.50
N LYS A 5 52.37 -16.57 10.77
CA LYS A 5 51.41 -16.41 11.87
C LYS A 5 50.77 -15.02 11.86
N LEU A 6 51.55 -13.98 11.54
CA LEU A 6 51.08 -12.59 11.52
C LEU A 6 50.03 -12.35 10.41
N THR A 7 50.22 -12.94 9.22
CA THR A 7 49.25 -12.84 8.12
C THR A 7 47.91 -13.51 8.45
N LYS A 8 47.92 -14.62 9.20
CA LYS A 8 46.70 -15.31 9.65
C LYS A 8 45.86 -14.45 10.62
N TYR A 9 46.51 -13.72 11.53
CA TYR A 9 45.81 -12.84 12.48
C TYR A 9 45.28 -11.56 11.82
N ILE A 10 45.95 -11.05 10.77
CA ILE A 10 45.47 -9.91 9.97
C ILE A 10 44.24 -10.30 9.14
N VAL A 11 44.23 -11.48 8.52
CA VAL A 11 43.07 -11.96 7.74
C VAL A 11 41.87 -12.25 8.66
N LEU A 12 42.09 -12.76 9.88
CA LEU A 12 41.02 -13.03 10.84
C LEU A 12 40.41 -11.74 11.44
N SER A 13 41.20 -10.67 11.57
CA SER A 13 40.71 -9.38 12.07
C SER A 13 39.96 -8.58 11.00
N LEU A 14 40.36 -8.65 9.72
CA LEU A 14 39.61 -8.06 8.61
C LEU A 14 38.26 -8.75 8.35
N LEU A 15 38.15 -10.06 8.60
CA LEU A 15 36.88 -10.78 8.43
C LEU A 15 35.84 -10.44 9.52
N CYS A 16 36.29 -9.96 10.68
CA CYS A 16 35.41 -9.61 11.81
C CYS A 16 34.78 -8.20 11.68
N MET A 17 35.33 -7.34 10.82
CA MET A 17 34.89 -5.94 10.71
C MET A 17 33.73 -5.73 9.71
N CYS A 18 33.43 -6.72 8.87
CA CYS A 18 32.40 -6.62 7.83
C CYS A 18 30.97 -7.01 8.27
N LEU A 19 30.72 -7.29 9.56
CA LEU A 19 29.42 -7.81 10.03
C LEU A 19 28.50 -6.76 10.67
N THR A 20 28.84 -5.47 10.62
CA THR A 20 27.97 -4.40 11.12
C THR A 20 27.08 -3.82 10.02
N ALA A 21 26.31 -4.68 9.35
CA ALA A 21 25.18 -4.19 8.56
C ALA A 21 24.12 -3.66 9.55
N PRO A 22 23.63 -2.42 9.40
CA PRO A 22 22.49 -1.97 10.18
C PRO A 22 21.32 -2.93 9.91
N ALA A 23 20.69 -3.43 10.97
CA ALA A 23 19.49 -4.23 10.84
C ALA A 23 18.43 -3.38 10.12
N ALA A 24 18.07 -3.77 8.89
CA ALA A 24 16.93 -3.16 8.20
C ALA A 24 15.71 -3.33 9.12
N GLY A 25 15.08 -2.22 9.49
CA GLY A 25 13.87 -2.26 10.31
C GLY A 25 12.83 -3.17 9.65
N GLN A 26 12.28 -4.10 10.41
CA GLN A 26 11.30 -5.05 9.87
C GLN A 26 9.99 -4.30 9.59
N THR A 27 9.73 -3.97 8.32
CA THR A 27 8.43 -3.41 7.90
C THR A 27 7.39 -4.52 7.94
N LYS A 28 6.39 -4.36 8.80
CA LYS A 28 5.24 -5.26 8.88
C LYS A 28 4.09 -4.69 8.04
N LEU A 29 3.71 -5.41 6.98
CA LEU A 29 2.50 -5.10 6.22
C LEU A 29 1.26 -5.51 7.03
N PHE A 30 0.34 -4.57 7.28
CA PHE A 30 -0.95 -4.88 7.89
C PHE A 30 -1.96 -5.40 6.87
N TRP A 31 -2.09 -4.69 5.76
CA TRP A 31 -2.97 -5.02 4.65
C TRP A 31 -2.50 -4.28 3.39
N GLN A 32 -2.95 -4.75 2.24
CA GLN A 32 -2.74 -4.14 0.94
C GLN A 32 -3.98 -4.40 0.09
N ILE A 33 -4.44 -3.38 -0.64
CA ILE A 33 -5.54 -3.50 -1.60
C ILE A 33 -4.94 -3.23 -2.97
N GLY A 34 -4.95 -4.26 -3.83
CA GLY A 34 -4.33 -4.22 -5.15
C GLY A 34 -2.79 -4.25 -5.14
N LYS A 35 -2.16 -3.85 -6.22
CA LYS A 35 -0.72 -3.83 -6.47
C LYS A 35 -0.27 -2.46 -7.00
N ALA A 36 0.95 -2.07 -6.63
CA ALA A 36 1.58 -0.85 -7.15
C ALA A 36 2.19 -1.11 -8.56
N ASP A 37 1.33 -1.43 -9.53
CA ASP A 37 1.72 -1.77 -10.90
C ASP A 37 1.11 -0.82 -11.96
N ASN A 38 0.53 0.30 -11.51
CA ASN A 38 -0.20 1.27 -12.34
C ASN A 38 -1.37 0.67 -13.14
N ASN A 39 -1.94 -0.46 -12.68
CA ASN A 39 -3.07 -1.12 -13.33
C ASN A 39 -4.29 -1.16 -12.42
N THR A 40 -5.40 -0.59 -12.89
CA THR A 40 -6.65 -0.52 -12.13
C THR A 40 -7.61 -1.67 -12.40
N ALA A 41 -7.26 -2.60 -13.30
CA ALA A 41 -8.13 -3.69 -13.74
C ALA A 41 -8.42 -4.73 -12.66
N GLU A 42 -7.70 -4.76 -11.56
CA GLU A 42 -8.00 -5.66 -10.43
C GLU A 42 -9.10 -5.13 -9.50
N PHE A 43 -9.49 -3.86 -9.65
CA PHE A 43 -10.53 -3.22 -8.86
C PHE A 43 -11.91 -3.32 -9.52
N ALA A 44 -12.96 -3.11 -8.71
CA ALA A 44 -14.33 -3.00 -9.18
C ALA A 44 -14.46 -1.83 -10.16
N LEU A 45 -15.25 -2.03 -11.22
CA LEU A 45 -15.47 -1.08 -12.33
C LEU A 45 -14.23 -0.77 -13.19
N GLY A 46 -13.04 -1.20 -12.77
CA GLY A 46 -11.82 -0.99 -13.53
C GLY A 46 -11.76 -1.83 -14.82
N PRO A 47 -11.12 -1.33 -15.88
CA PRO A 47 -10.47 -0.01 -15.96
C PRO A 47 -11.37 1.14 -16.46
N ASN A 48 -12.59 0.84 -16.95
CA ASN A 48 -13.33 1.76 -17.83
C ASN A 48 -14.84 1.84 -17.60
N ASN A 49 -15.35 1.41 -16.43
CA ASN A 49 -16.79 1.42 -16.11
C ASN A 49 -17.14 2.42 -15.00
N SER A 50 -16.47 3.58 -14.94
CA SER A 50 -16.74 4.63 -13.94
C SER A 50 -18.21 5.09 -13.92
N ASN A 51 -18.87 5.12 -15.08
CA ASN A 51 -20.28 5.46 -15.21
C ASN A 51 -21.24 4.56 -14.40
N GLN A 52 -20.80 3.39 -13.94
CA GLN A 52 -21.59 2.48 -13.10
C GLN A 52 -21.44 2.78 -11.60
N TYR A 53 -20.58 3.70 -11.18
CA TYR A 53 -20.26 3.94 -9.77
C TYR A 53 -21.50 4.17 -8.91
N SER A 54 -22.41 5.07 -9.33
CA SER A 54 -23.62 5.41 -8.56
C SER A 54 -24.56 4.21 -8.37
N VAL A 55 -24.51 3.22 -9.26
CA VAL A 55 -25.33 2.00 -9.19
C VAL A 55 -24.64 0.94 -8.34
N THR A 56 -23.33 0.75 -8.50
CA THR A 56 -22.56 -0.29 -7.80
C THR A 56 -22.22 0.11 -6.36
N PHE A 57 -21.95 1.39 -6.10
CA PHE A 57 -21.55 1.93 -4.80
C PHE A 57 -22.48 3.07 -4.35
N PRO A 58 -23.81 2.84 -4.20
CA PRO A 58 -24.75 3.90 -3.84
C PRO A 58 -24.48 4.50 -2.45
N ARG A 59 -23.77 3.75 -1.59
CA ARG A 59 -23.38 4.15 -0.22
C ARG A 59 -21.85 4.18 -0.04
N ASP A 60 -21.12 4.39 -1.12
CA ASP A 60 -19.66 4.32 -1.17
C ASP A 60 -19.11 2.94 -0.77
N ALA A 61 -17.79 2.80 -0.85
CA ALA A 61 -17.12 1.52 -0.62
C ALA A 61 -16.80 1.31 0.86
N LEU A 62 -17.08 0.10 1.34
CA LEU A 62 -16.57 -0.44 2.59
C LEU A 62 -15.75 -1.69 2.27
N PHE A 63 -14.45 -1.64 2.58
CA PHE A 63 -13.53 -2.75 2.39
C PHE A 63 -13.07 -3.31 3.72
N VAL A 64 -13.30 -4.60 3.96
CA VAL A 64 -12.82 -5.30 5.14
C VAL A 64 -11.57 -6.09 4.78
N ALA A 65 -10.41 -5.63 5.24
CA ALA A 65 -9.12 -6.24 4.92
C ALA A 65 -9.09 -7.72 5.33
N GLY A 66 -8.70 -8.58 4.38
CA GLY A 66 -8.68 -10.03 4.55
C GLY A 66 -10.03 -10.73 4.34
N GLN A 67 -11.11 -10.00 4.02
CA GLN A 67 -12.43 -10.57 3.72
C GLN A 67 -13.00 -10.08 2.38
N SER A 68 -12.91 -8.77 2.12
CA SER A 68 -13.39 -8.16 0.87
C SER A 68 -12.56 -8.56 -0.34
N ASP A 69 -13.20 -8.56 -1.50
CA ASP A 69 -12.61 -8.84 -2.81
C ASP A 69 -12.38 -7.51 -3.56
N PRO A 70 -11.12 -7.11 -3.84
CA PRO A 70 -10.85 -5.86 -4.56
C PRO A 70 -11.60 -5.73 -5.89
N LYS A 71 -11.85 -6.86 -6.58
CA LYS A 71 -12.53 -6.88 -7.88
C LYS A 71 -14.02 -6.55 -7.79
N LYS A 72 -14.59 -6.58 -6.58
CA LYS A 72 -16.03 -6.35 -6.31
C LYS A 72 -16.27 -5.19 -5.36
N ASP A 73 -15.46 -5.07 -4.33
CA ASP A 73 -15.75 -4.25 -3.15
C ASP A 73 -14.93 -2.95 -3.09
N TRP A 74 -13.96 -2.77 -3.98
CA TRP A 74 -13.14 -1.56 -4.05
C TRP A 74 -13.21 -0.91 -5.43
N PRO A 75 -13.80 0.29 -5.58
CA PRO A 75 -13.88 0.95 -6.87
C PRO A 75 -12.51 1.43 -7.32
N TYR A 76 -12.23 1.27 -8.61
CA TYR A 76 -10.98 1.74 -9.20
C TYR A 76 -10.85 3.27 -9.24
N ILE A 77 -11.95 3.98 -9.03
CA ILE A 77 -12.07 5.44 -9.11
C ILE A 77 -12.73 5.98 -7.84
N GLN A 78 -12.26 7.14 -7.38
CA GLN A 78 -12.74 7.83 -6.19
C GLN A 78 -13.32 9.21 -6.60
N PRO A 79 -14.62 9.29 -6.94
CA PRO A 79 -15.25 10.55 -7.35
C PRO A 79 -15.23 11.62 -6.26
N GLY A 80 -15.12 12.87 -6.70
CA GLY A 80 -15.28 14.06 -5.87
C GLY A 80 -16.69 14.66 -5.94
N PRO A 81 -16.99 15.68 -5.12
CA PRO A 81 -18.32 16.29 -5.05
C PRO A 81 -18.81 16.94 -6.35
N ALA A 82 -17.90 17.29 -7.26
CA ALA A 82 -18.24 17.88 -8.55
C ALA A 82 -18.58 16.84 -9.64
N ASP A 83 -18.37 15.54 -9.38
CA ASP A 83 -18.59 14.47 -10.35
C ASP A 83 -20.08 14.14 -10.51
N THR A 84 -20.72 14.71 -11.52
CA THR A 84 -22.15 14.50 -11.80
C THR A 84 -22.49 13.04 -12.11
N TRP A 85 -21.57 12.31 -12.75
CA TRP A 85 -21.71 10.90 -13.04
C TRP A 85 -21.71 10.01 -11.77
N ALA A 86 -21.18 10.54 -10.66
CA ALA A 86 -21.17 9.90 -9.34
C ALA A 86 -22.21 10.48 -8.37
N GLY A 87 -23.12 11.34 -8.85
CA GLY A 87 -24.22 11.90 -8.05
C GLY A 87 -23.91 13.22 -7.34
N SER A 88 -22.81 13.90 -7.68
CA SER A 88 -22.47 15.25 -7.18
C SER A 88 -22.56 15.42 -5.65
N ARG A 89 -21.95 14.49 -4.91
CA ARG A 89 -21.93 14.50 -3.44
C ARG A 89 -20.55 14.17 -2.90
N SER A 90 -20.33 14.46 -1.63
CA SER A 90 -19.14 13.93 -0.93
C SER A 90 -19.22 12.41 -0.84
N HIS A 91 -18.09 11.76 -1.11
CA HIS A 91 -17.92 10.32 -1.02
C HIS A 91 -16.96 9.96 0.12
N THR A 92 -17.21 8.83 0.80
CA THR A 92 -16.34 8.33 1.87
C THR A 92 -15.97 6.87 1.61
N PHE A 93 -14.67 6.60 1.45
CA PHE A 93 -14.16 5.25 1.24
C PHE A 93 -13.60 4.70 2.55
N THR A 94 -14.17 3.61 3.05
CA THR A 94 -13.84 3.09 4.38
C THR A 94 -13.07 1.78 4.25
N ILE A 95 -11.92 1.70 4.94
CA ILE A 95 -11.14 0.47 5.07
C ILE A 95 -11.15 0.05 6.54
N LEU A 96 -11.70 -1.13 6.81
CA LEU A 96 -11.70 -1.75 8.13
C LEU A 96 -10.66 -2.86 8.18
N PHE A 97 -9.77 -2.82 9.16
CA PHE A 97 -8.76 -3.86 9.36
C PHE A 97 -8.53 -4.11 10.85
N GLY A 98 -8.27 -5.37 11.19
CA GLY A 98 -7.96 -5.78 12.56
C GLY A 98 -6.46 -5.81 12.81
N VAL A 99 -6.04 -5.39 14.00
CA VAL A 99 -4.65 -5.50 14.46
C VAL A 99 -4.63 -6.35 15.73
N LYS A 100 -4.01 -7.53 15.67
CA LYS A 100 -3.91 -8.45 16.84
C LYS A 100 -3.16 -7.82 18.02
N THR A 101 -2.08 -7.09 17.72
CA THR A 101 -1.28 -6.38 18.71
C THR A 101 -0.84 -5.08 18.08
N ALA A 102 -1.34 -3.96 18.62
CA ALA A 102 -0.98 -2.64 18.13
C ALA A 102 0.50 -2.38 18.41
N PRO A 103 1.29 -1.91 17.42
CA PRO A 103 2.65 -1.46 17.68
C PRO A 103 2.62 -0.33 18.71
N THR A 104 3.38 -0.47 19.78
CA THR A 104 3.54 0.56 20.81
C THR A 104 4.70 1.50 20.51
N THR A 105 5.54 1.15 19.53
CA THR A 105 6.72 1.90 19.09
C THR A 105 6.85 1.80 17.57
N GLY A 106 7.62 2.72 16.98
CA GLY A 106 7.80 2.83 15.54
C GLY A 106 6.77 3.76 14.87
N LYS A 107 6.79 3.80 13.54
CA LYS A 107 5.86 4.58 12.73
C LYS A 107 4.92 3.64 11.99
N CYS A 108 3.65 4.03 11.88
CA CYS A 108 2.71 3.41 10.97
C CYS A 108 2.49 4.38 9.80
N GLU A 109 2.50 3.83 8.59
CA GLU A 109 2.33 4.61 7.36
C GLU A 109 1.15 4.03 6.58
N LEU A 110 0.32 4.93 6.06
CA LEU A 110 -0.70 4.62 5.06
C LEU A 110 -0.21 5.19 3.73
N ILE A 111 0.01 4.32 2.76
CA ILE A 111 0.40 4.71 1.41
C ILE A 111 -0.85 4.62 0.54
N ILE A 112 -1.18 5.72 -0.13
CA ILE A 112 -2.24 5.80 -1.13
C ILE A 112 -1.57 6.16 -2.45
N ASP A 113 -1.60 5.21 -3.39
CA ASP A 113 -0.94 5.32 -4.69
C ASP A 113 -2.00 5.47 -5.78
N PHE A 114 -2.02 6.62 -6.44
CA PHE A 114 -3.00 6.96 -7.47
C PHE A 114 -2.37 6.90 -8.85
N VAL A 115 -3.02 6.19 -9.76
CA VAL A 115 -2.59 6.12 -11.17
C VAL A 115 -2.83 7.44 -11.89
N ASP A 116 -3.92 8.14 -11.57
CA ASP A 116 -4.30 9.40 -12.19
C ASP A 116 -5.24 10.20 -11.28
N THR A 117 -5.54 11.45 -11.65
CA THR A 117 -6.50 12.34 -10.99
C THR A 117 -7.45 12.95 -12.02
N HIS A 118 -8.55 13.55 -11.56
CA HIS A 118 -9.46 14.22 -12.49
C HIS A 118 -8.75 15.38 -13.20
N SER A 119 -8.67 15.32 -14.53
CA SER A 119 -7.89 16.27 -15.36
C SER A 119 -8.31 17.74 -15.24
N PHE A 120 -9.60 18.02 -15.02
CA PHE A 120 -10.13 19.39 -14.90
C PHE A 120 -10.43 19.86 -13.46
N LYS A 121 -10.80 18.96 -12.55
CA LYS A 121 -11.18 19.27 -11.16
C LYS A 121 -10.61 18.22 -10.20
N PRO A 122 -9.27 18.17 -10.05
CA PRO A 122 -8.68 17.28 -9.07
C PRO A 122 -9.11 17.73 -7.65
N PRO A 123 -9.25 16.80 -6.70
CA PRO A 123 -9.40 17.14 -5.29
C PRO A 123 -8.18 17.90 -4.74
#